data_AF-A0A7C6JMQ6-F1
#
_entry.id   AF-A0A7C6JMQ6-F1
#
_cell.length_a   1.000
_cell.length_b   1.000
_cell.length_c   1.000
_cell.angle_alpha   90.00
_cell.angle_beta   90.00
_cell.angle_gamma   90.00
#
_symmetry.space_group_name_H-M   'P 1'
#
loop_
_entity.id
_entity.type
_entity.pdbx_description
1 polymer ?
#
loop_
_entity_poly.entity_id
_entity_poly.type
_entity_poly.pdbx_seq_one_letter_code
_entity_poly.pdbx_strand_id
1 'polypeptide(L)'
;MNRRDTLKIMGAGLAATLMAGIAPRTHAAILKDRANGKKRLVFYFTATGNSLFIAKQFSDNPLSIPQELKKDELVYEADEIGFVFPDYVASAPMIVREFVTKGTFKAPYIFSVITYGNASVSVAEWWNDFAKEQGVVNNYVQTILMVDVYLPVFDMNEQMAIDKNIDENLAMILEDIGAQKNFVAPTDMGFFTEERLKNMRDHHFSMTADRLLELRKDRCAECLTCADVCPRDNFSLGEDGLQYAGQCEFCLACVHHCPHKALTLKSAREGWPGERNPEARFRNPNISLREIIRSNKQTNKTV
;
A
#
# COMPACT_ATOMS: atom_id res chain seq x y z
N MET A 1 -39.55 -5.84 -5.31
CA MET A 1 -38.27 -6.01 -4.57
C MET A 1 -37.19 -5.27 -5.32
N ASN A 2 -36.66 -4.20 -4.73
CA ASN A 2 -35.75 -3.28 -5.40
C ASN A 2 -34.28 -3.62 -5.03
N ARG A 3 -33.35 -3.31 -5.93
CA ARG A 3 -31.90 -3.63 -5.95
C ARG A 3 -31.08 -3.16 -4.74
N ARG A 4 -31.70 -2.59 -3.70
CA ARG A 4 -31.04 -2.08 -2.49
C ARG A 4 -31.13 -3.02 -1.28
N ASP A 5 -31.97 -4.07 -1.35
CA ASP A 5 -32.16 -4.98 -0.21
C ASP A 5 -31.38 -6.31 -0.33
N THR A 6 -30.75 -6.58 -1.47
CA THR A 6 -29.94 -7.79 -1.68
C THR A 6 -28.51 -7.67 -1.11
N LEU A 7 -28.06 -6.46 -0.76
CA LEU A 7 -26.76 -6.21 -0.12
C LEU A 7 -26.79 -6.26 1.42
N LYS A 8 -27.94 -6.60 2.02
CA LYS A 8 -28.07 -6.76 3.48
C LYS A 8 -28.16 -8.21 3.96
N ILE A 9 -28.08 -9.19 3.06
CA ILE A 9 -28.24 -10.61 3.39
C ILE A 9 -27.07 -11.40 2.81
N MET A 10 -25.86 -11.16 3.34
CA MET A 10 -24.71 -12.08 3.23
C MET A 10 -23.56 -11.72 4.18
N GLY A 11 -23.85 -11.07 5.31
CA GLY A 11 -22.85 -10.66 6.30
C GLY A 11 -23.37 -10.66 7.74
N ALA A 12 -24.35 -11.52 8.04
CA ALA A 12 -24.91 -11.64 9.37
C ALA A 12 -25.18 -13.12 9.67
N GLY A 13 -24.21 -13.75 10.34
CA GLY A 13 -24.32 -15.14 10.78
C GLY A 13 -23.22 -15.50 11.76
N LEU A 14 -23.52 -15.31 13.05
CA LEU A 14 -22.89 -15.94 14.22
C LEU A 14 -21.50 -15.44 14.68
N ALA A 15 -21.50 -14.40 15.54
CA ALA A 15 -20.94 -14.47 16.90
C ALA A 15 -21.07 -13.10 17.61
N ALA A 16 -22.31 -12.68 17.89
CA ALA A 16 -22.55 -11.57 18.81
C ALA A 16 -22.94 -12.15 20.17
N THR A 17 -21.95 -12.46 21.01
CA THR A 17 -22.19 -12.63 22.44
C THR A 17 -20.92 -12.30 23.23
N LEU A 18 -21.03 -11.22 24.03
CA LEU A 18 -20.19 -10.84 25.17
C LEU A 18 -18.72 -10.45 24.93
N MET A 19 -18.47 -9.17 24.65
CA MET A 19 -17.30 -8.44 25.16
C MET A 19 -17.60 -6.94 25.31
N ALA A 20 -18.59 -6.60 26.13
CA ALA A 20 -18.65 -5.26 26.71
C ALA A 20 -17.58 -5.21 27.82
N GLY A 21 -16.45 -4.53 27.58
CA GLY A 21 -15.49 -4.24 28.65
C GLY A 21 -13.99 -4.39 28.35
N ILE A 22 -13.56 -4.52 27.10
CA ILE A 22 -12.13 -4.41 26.77
C ILE A 22 -12.00 -3.32 25.71
N ALA A 23 -11.69 -2.09 26.14
CA ALA A 23 -11.07 -1.12 25.25
C ALA A 23 -9.92 -1.84 24.53
N PRO A 24 -9.83 -1.83 23.18
CA PRO A 24 -8.79 -2.58 22.50
C PRO A 24 -7.48 -2.03 23.03
N ARG A 25 -6.77 -2.90 23.75
CA ARG A 25 -5.46 -2.64 24.32
C ARG A 25 -4.66 -1.98 23.22
N THR A 26 -4.34 -0.71 23.43
CA THR A 26 -3.49 0.12 22.57
C THR A 26 -2.39 -0.76 21.98
N HIS A 27 -2.07 -0.55 20.70
CA HIS A 27 -1.16 -1.35 19.86
C HIS A 27 0.18 -1.78 20.53
N ALA A 28 0.54 -1.15 21.65
CA ALA A 28 1.57 -1.58 22.60
C ALA A 28 1.44 -3.01 23.15
N ALA A 29 0.25 -3.62 23.23
CA ALA A 29 0.11 -4.96 23.85
C ALA A 29 0.62 -6.12 22.97
N ILE A 30 0.66 -5.93 21.65
CA ILE A 30 1.18 -6.89 20.66
C ILE A 30 2.72 -6.96 20.68
N LEU A 31 3.40 -5.95 21.26
CA LEU A 31 4.85 -5.91 21.38
C LEU A 31 5.44 -7.00 22.29
N LYS A 32 4.62 -7.65 23.14
CA LYS A 32 5.11 -8.61 24.14
C LYS A 32 5.73 -9.88 23.54
N ASP A 33 5.42 -10.22 22.29
CA ASP A 33 6.02 -11.37 21.59
C ASP A 33 7.46 -11.12 21.09
N ARG A 34 7.94 -9.87 21.14
CA ARG A 34 9.32 -9.50 20.75
C ARG A 34 10.38 -9.98 21.75
N ALA A 35 9.96 -10.54 22.88
CA ALA A 35 10.84 -11.02 23.95
C ALA A 35 11.62 -12.31 23.59
N ASN A 36 11.28 -13.00 22.50
CA ASN A 36 11.89 -14.29 22.15
C ASN A 36 13.21 -14.20 21.34
N GLY A 37 13.78 -13.01 21.13
CA GLY A 37 15.12 -12.87 20.52
C GLY A 37 15.20 -13.22 19.02
N LYS A 38 14.08 -13.49 18.35
CA LYS A 38 14.03 -13.74 16.90
C LYS A 38 14.39 -12.47 16.12
N LYS A 39 15.32 -12.59 15.18
CA LYS A 39 15.64 -11.57 14.19
C LYS A 39 14.52 -11.56 13.14
N ARG A 40 13.71 -10.50 13.11
CA ARG A 40 12.67 -10.28 12.09
C ARG A 40 13.02 -9.05 11.24
N LEU A 41 12.99 -9.22 9.92
CA LEU A 41 13.07 -8.11 8.97
C LEU A 41 11.71 -7.91 8.31
N VAL A 42 11.25 -6.66 8.20
CA VAL A 42 9.95 -6.34 7.58
C VAL A 42 10.17 -5.27 6.54
N PHE A 43 9.95 -5.61 5.28
CA PHE A 43 10.06 -4.72 4.15
C PHE A 43 8.70 -4.10 3.82
N TYR A 44 8.67 -2.83 3.46
CA TYR A 44 7.42 -2.17 3.10
C TYR A 44 7.54 -1.15 1.97
N PHE A 45 6.44 -0.97 1.24
CA PHE A 45 6.24 0.15 0.33
C PHE A 45 4.97 0.90 0.71
N THR A 46 5.00 2.25 0.69
CA THR A 46 3.83 3.05 1.07
C THR A 46 3.74 4.38 0.32
N ALA A 47 2.52 4.78 -0.01
CA ALA A 47 2.22 6.09 -0.59
C ALA A 47 1.53 7.02 0.40
N THR A 48 0.49 6.53 1.07
CA THR A 48 -0.36 7.29 2.00
C THR A 48 -0.22 6.87 3.46
N GLY A 49 0.63 5.89 3.76
CA GLY A 49 0.95 5.44 5.12
C GLY A 49 0.23 4.18 5.58
N ASN A 50 -0.77 3.67 4.86
CA ASN A 50 -1.50 2.45 5.27
C ASN A 50 -0.56 1.26 5.49
N SER A 51 0.26 0.92 4.50
CA SER A 51 1.19 -0.20 4.60
C SER A 51 2.32 0.03 5.62
N LEU A 52 2.77 1.27 5.83
CA LEU A 52 3.75 1.58 6.88
C LEU A 52 3.14 1.43 8.28
N PHE A 53 1.90 1.86 8.48
CA PHE A 53 1.18 1.64 9.73
C PHE A 53 1.12 0.14 10.08
N ILE A 54 0.81 -0.71 9.10
CA ILE A 54 0.83 -2.17 9.27
C ILE A 54 2.24 -2.71 9.51
N ALA A 55 3.24 -2.27 8.76
CA ALA A 55 4.63 -2.72 8.92
C ALA A 55 5.19 -2.46 10.33
N LYS A 56 4.84 -1.31 10.94
CA LYS A 56 5.25 -0.93 12.31
C LYS A 56 4.71 -1.87 13.40
N GLN A 57 3.67 -2.65 13.10
CA GLN A 57 3.15 -3.66 14.03
C GLN A 57 4.10 -4.86 14.10
N PHE A 58 4.75 -5.19 12.99
CA PHE A 58 5.65 -6.33 12.90
C PHE A 58 7.11 -6.01 13.23
N SER A 59 7.55 -4.76 13.12
CA SER A 59 8.93 -4.31 13.42
C SER A 59 8.97 -2.86 13.91
N ASP A 60 9.85 -2.54 14.86
CA ASP A 60 10.15 -1.15 15.25
C ASP A 60 10.86 -0.36 14.15
N ASN A 61 11.64 -1.07 13.34
CA ASN A 61 12.46 -0.51 12.27
C ASN A 61 12.16 -1.24 10.96
N PRO A 62 10.94 -1.09 10.41
CA PRO A 62 10.63 -1.68 9.12
C PRO A 62 11.49 -1.00 8.03
N LEU A 63 11.91 -1.78 7.05
CA LEU A 63 12.82 -1.40 5.99
C LEU A 63 12.03 -0.94 4.75
N SER A 64 12.28 0.29 4.30
CA SER A 64 11.53 0.85 3.20
C SER A 64 12.08 0.37 1.86
N ILE A 65 11.26 -0.31 1.05
CA ILE A 65 11.64 -0.86 -0.25
C ILE A 65 12.31 0.18 -1.17
N PRO A 66 11.76 1.40 -1.36
CA PRO A 66 12.44 2.44 -2.14
C PRO A 66 13.83 2.85 -1.61
N GLN A 67 14.11 2.69 -0.32
CA GLN A 67 15.44 2.95 0.25
C GLN A 67 16.36 1.73 0.08
N GLU A 68 15.84 0.53 0.31
CA GLU A 68 16.61 -0.71 0.16
C GLU A 68 17.09 -0.88 -1.28
N LEU A 69 16.27 -0.56 -2.29
CA LEU A 69 16.62 -0.63 -3.71
C LEU A 69 17.82 0.24 -4.14
N LYS A 70 18.30 1.14 -3.27
CA LYS A 70 19.50 1.96 -3.53
C LYS A 70 20.79 1.31 -3.06
N LYS A 71 20.71 0.21 -2.32
CA LYS A 71 21.89 -0.54 -1.87
C LYS A 71 22.45 -1.35 -3.03
N ASP A 72 23.77 -1.52 -3.03
CA ASP A 72 24.46 -2.33 -4.03
C ASP A 72 24.15 -3.84 -3.88
N GLU A 73 23.93 -4.28 -2.63
CA GLU A 73 23.64 -5.67 -2.31
C GLU A 73 22.29 -5.80 -1.57
N LEU A 74 21.46 -6.73 -2.02
CA LEU A 74 20.12 -6.99 -1.51
C LEU A 74 20.01 -8.43 -0.98
N VAL A 75 20.88 -8.80 -0.05
CA VAL A 75 20.87 -10.13 0.59
C VAL A 75 20.42 -9.99 2.03
N TYR A 76 19.35 -10.69 2.38
CA TYR A 76 18.72 -10.60 3.70
C TYR A 76 18.55 -11.97 4.32
N GLU A 77 19.02 -12.11 5.56
CA GLU A 77 18.90 -13.33 6.35
C GLU A 77 18.36 -13.00 7.75
N ALA A 78 17.30 -13.70 8.15
CA ALA A 78 16.58 -13.49 9.40
C ALA A 78 15.81 -14.76 9.80
N ASP A 79 15.34 -14.83 11.04
CA ASP A 79 14.43 -15.91 11.46
C ASP A 79 13.07 -15.75 10.78
N GLU A 80 12.65 -14.52 10.53
CA GLU A 80 11.37 -14.20 9.89
C GLU A 80 11.53 -13.00 8.95
N ILE A 81 10.99 -13.11 7.73
CA ILE A 81 10.94 -12.01 6.75
C ILE A 81 9.49 -11.67 6.42
N GLY A 82 9.14 -10.40 6.52
CA GLY A 82 7.81 -9.87 6.22
C GLY A 82 7.82 -8.93 5.01
N PHE A 83 6.81 -8.99 4.15
CA PHE A 83 6.55 -7.98 3.12
C PHE A 83 5.20 -7.30 3.34
N VAL A 84 5.17 -5.97 3.37
CA VAL A 84 3.95 -5.18 3.60
C VAL A 84 3.80 -4.08 2.55
N PHE A 85 2.80 -4.21 1.68
CA PHE A 85 2.66 -3.30 0.54
C PHE A 85 1.19 -3.17 0.09
N PRO A 86 0.83 -2.12 -0.67
CA PRO A 86 -0.52 -1.97 -1.18
C PRO A 86 -0.81 -2.86 -2.38
N ASP A 87 -2.05 -3.31 -2.52
CA ASP A 87 -2.55 -3.88 -3.78
C ASP A 87 -2.71 -2.79 -4.84
N TYR A 88 -2.02 -2.95 -5.98
CA TYR A 88 -2.26 -2.19 -7.20
C TYR A 88 -2.83 -3.11 -8.28
N VAL A 89 -4.16 -3.03 -8.46
CA VAL A 89 -4.91 -3.74 -9.51
C VAL A 89 -4.75 -5.26 -9.41
N ALA A 90 -5.11 -5.82 -8.25
CA ALA A 90 -4.98 -7.24 -7.93
C ALA A 90 -3.55 -7.77 -8.15
N SER A 91 -2.54 -6.97 -7.81
CA SER A 91 -1.13 -7.33 -7.94
C SER A 91 -0.20 -6.43 -7.12
N ALA A 92 1.05 -6.85 -6.91
CA ALA A 92 2.04 -6.03 -6.22
C ALA A 92 2.47 -4.81 -7.07
N PRO A 93 2.83 -3.67 -6.47
CA PRO A 93 3.42 -2.53 -7.16
C PRO A 93 4.73 -2.89 -7.87
N MET A 94 5.07 -2.20 -8.98
CA MET A 94 6.26 -2.54 -9.76
C MET A 94 7.54 -2.39 -8.95
N ILE A 95 7.61 -1.39 -8.07
CA ILE A 95 8.75 -1.21 -7.16
C ILE A 95 8.95 -2.38 -6.19
N VAL A 96 7.86 -3.03 -5.76
CA VAL A 96 7.93 -4.22 -4.89
C VAL A 96 8.40 -5.43 -5.69
N ARG A 97 7.89 -5.59 -6.92
CA ARG A 97 8.34 -6.64 -7.84
C ARG A 97 9.83 -6.53 -8.13
N GLU A 98 10.29 -5.32 -8.46
CA GLU A 98 11.70 -5.02 -8.72
C GLU A 98 12.58 -5.41 -7.53
N PHE A 99 12.16 -5.06 -6.31
CA PHE A 99 12.89 -5.40 -5.10
C PHE A 99 13.00 -6.90 -4.87
N VAL A 100 11.91 -7.64 -5.02
CA VAL A 100 11.92 -9.09 -4.82
C VAL A 100 12.69 -9.82 -5.92
N THR A 101 12.62 -9.36 -7.17
CA THR A 101 13.41 -9.92 -8.28
C THR A 101 14.92 -9.71 -8.10
N LYS A 102 15.34 -8.57 -7.55
CA LYS A 102 16.77 -8.26 -7.35
C LYS A 102 17.33 -8.83 -6.04
N GLY A 103 16.48 -9.10 -5.05
CA GLY A 103 16.90 -9.50 -3.71
C GLY A 103 17.01 -11.01 -3.52
N THR A 104 17.79 -11.41 -2.52
CA THR A 104 17.81 -12.78 -1.98
C THR A 104 17.34 -12.75 -0.53
N PHE A 105 16.31 -13.54 -0.22
CA PHE A 105 15.65 -13.54 1.08
C PHE A 105 15.72 -14.93 1.71
N LYS A 106 16.41 -15.05 2.84
CA LYS A 106 16.61 -16.31 3.56
C LYS A 106 15.94 -16.21 4.93
N ALA A 107 14.82 -16.90 5.08
CA ALA A 107 14.18 -17.10 6.37
C ALA A 107 13.40 -18.41 6.38
N PRO A 108 13.35 -19.12 7.52
CA PRO A 108 12.48 -20.30 7.67
C PRO A 108 10.98 -19.94 7.66
N TYR A 109 10.63 -18.68 7.92
CA TYR A 109 9.25 -18.21 7.88
C TYR A 109 9.14 -16.86 7.15
N ILE A 110 8.41 -16.85 6.04
CA ILE A 110 8.14 -15.65 5.24
C ILE A 110 6.66 -15.35 5.26
N PHE A 111 6.29 -14.12 5.61
CA PHE A 111 4.90 -13.66 5.59
C PHE A 111 4.72 -12.41 4.74
N SER A 112 3.51 -12.20 4.24
CA SER A 112 3.13 -11.02 3.47
C SER A 112 1.76 -10.49 3.90
N VAL A 113 1.66 -9.18 4.09
CA VAL A 113 0.40 -8.49 4.42
C VAL A 113 0.13 -7.41 3.38
N ILE A 114 -0.94 -7.58 2.61
CA ILE A 114 -1.25 -6.73 1.46
C ILE A 114 -2.43 -5.82 1.80
N THR A 115 -2.20 -4.50 1.86
CA THR A 115 -3.27 -3.54 2.16
C THR A 115 -4.11 -3.27 0.93
N TYR A 116 -5.44 -3.35 1.03
CA TYR A 116 -6.37 -3.06 -0.08
C TYR A 116 -7.53 -2.20 0.41
N GLY A 117 -8.25 -1.54 -0.50
CA GLY A 117 -9.28 -0.56 -0.14
C GLY A 117 -10.72 -1.02 -0.35
N ASN A 118 -11.01 -1.69 -1.46
CA ASN A 118 -12.36 -2.12 -1.84
C ASN A 118 -12.48 -3.61 -2.16
N ALA A 119 -11.65 -4.13 -3.07
CA ALA A 119 -11.64 -5.55 -3.42
C ALA A 119 -10.19 -6.02 -3.59
N SER A 120 -9.79 -7.06 -2.87
CA SER A 120 -8.46 -7.67 -2.95
C SER A 120 -8.31 -8.62 -4.16
N VAL A 121 -9.43 -9.16 -4.64
CA VAL A 121 -9.53 -10.01 -5.83
C VAL A 121 -8.56 -11.20 -5.73
N SER A 122 -7.57 -11.28 -6.62
CA SER A 122 -6.59 -12.37 -6.69
C SER A 122 -5.21 -11.98 -6.15
N VAL A 123 -5.06 -10.82 -5.47
CA VAL A 123 -3.73 -10.28 -5.14
C VAL A 123 -2.87 -11.20 -4.26
N ALA A 124 -3.49 -11.95 -3.34
CA ALA A 124 -2.76 -12.84 -2.43
C ALA A 124 -2.16 -14.04 -3.17
N GLU A 125 -2.97 -14.73 -3.99
CA GLU A 125 -2.50 -15.84 -4.82
C GLU A 125 -1.52 -15.34 -5.90
N TRP A 126 -1.84 -14.23 -6.57
CA TRP A 126 -0.95 -13.61 -7.56
C TRP A 126 0.42 -13.29 -6.96
N TRP A 127 0.45 -12.72 -5.75
CA TRP A 127 1.71 -12.42 -5.05
C TRP A 127 2.45 -13.68 -4.66
N ASN A 128 1.75 -14.68 -4.13
CA ASN A 128 2.36 -15.93 -3.71
C ASN A 128 3.07 -16.63 -4.89
N ASP A 129 2.42 -16.67 -6.04
CA ASP A 129 2.98 -17.28 -7.26
C ASP A 129 4.15 -16.47 -7.80
N PHE A 130 3.98 -15.15 -7.95
CA PHE A 130 5.06 -14.26 -8.39
C PHE A 130 6.29 -14.36 -7.48
N ALA A 131 6.11 -14.28 -6.16
CA ALA A 131 7.22 -14.35 -5.21
C ALA A 131 7.94 -15.71 -5.29
N LYS A 132 7.19 -16.80 -5.44
CA LYS A 132 7.75 -18.15 -5.59
C LYS A 132 8.61 -18.28 -6.84
N GLU A 133 8.21 -17.68 -7.96
CA GLU A 133 9.02 -17.61 -9.19
C GLU A 133 10.35 -16.87 -8.97
N GLN A 134 10.39 -15.92 -8.03
CA GLN A 134 11.61 -15.21 -7.63
C GLN A 134 12.41 -15.92 -6.53
N GLY A 135 12.04 -17.16 -6.16
CA GLY A 135 12.70 -17.93 -5.10
C GLY A 135 12.27 -17.56 -3.68
N VAL A 136 11.20 -16.78 -3.51
CA VAL A 136 10.62 -16.40 -2.21
C VAL A 136 9.35 -17.21 -1.96
N VAL A 137 9.45 -18.20 -1.07
CA VAL A 137 8.30 -19.05 -0.70
C VAL A 137 7.62 -18.46 0.53
N ASN A 138 6.40 -17.93 0.37
CA ASN A 138 5.61 -17.45 1.50
C ASN A 138 5.02 -18.63 2.29
N ASN A 139 5.08 -18.52 3.61
CA ASN A 139 4.29 -19.34 4.53
C ASN A 139 2.91 -18.73 4.74
N TYR A 140 2.84 -17.40 4.87
CA TYR A 140 1.62 -16.68 5.18
C TYR A 140 1.40 -15.51 4.23
N VAL A 141 0.24 -15.42 3.57
CA VAL A 141 -0.16 -14.25 2.78
C VAL A 141 -1.59 -13.89 3.15
N GLN A 142 -1.79 -12.68 3.65
CA GLN A 142 -3.11 -12.16 3.99
C GLN A 142 -3.30 -10.75 3.45
N THR A 143 -4.56 -10.40 3.18
CA THR A 143 -4.98 -9.07 2.77
C THR A 143 -5.65 -8.36 3.95
N ILE A 144 -5.46 -7.04 4.05
CA ILE A 144 -6.12 -6.23 5.08
C ILE A 144 -6.83 -5.03 4.46
N LEU A 145 -8.11 -4.91 4.78
CA LEU A 145 -8.97 -3.85 4.30
C LEU A 145 -8.62 -2.53 5.01
N MET A 146 -8.36 -1.49 4.22
CA MET A 146 -7.95 -0.15 4.64
C MET A 146 -8.77 0.91 3.88
N VAL A 147 -8.51 2.19 4.15
CA VAL A 147 -9.04 3.30 3.32
C VAL A 147 -8.50 3.15 1.90
N ASP A 148 -9.39 3.09 0.90
CA ASP A 148 -9.00 3.10 -0.51
C ASP A 148 -8.51 4.50 -0.91
N VAL A 149 -7.39 4.55 -1.62
CA VAL A 149 -6.72 5.80 -1.99
C VAL A 149 -6.69 6.03 -3.48
N TYR A 150 -7.42 5.23 -4.27
CA TYR A 150 -7.48 5.40 -5.71
C TYR A 150 -8.47 6.51 -6.11
N LEU A 151 -7.95 7.74 -6.16
CA LEU A 151 -8.70 8.97 -6.45
C LEU A 151 -9.56 8.95 -7.74
N PRO A 152 -9.23 8.19 -8.81
CA PRO A 152 -10.12 8.11 -9.97
C PRO A 152 -11.49 7.50 -9.71
N VAL A 153 -11.63 6.67 -8.67
CA VAL A 153 -12.87 5.92 -8.39
C VAL A 153 -13.50 6.33 -7.07
N PHE A 154 -12.69 6.70 -6.08
CA PHE A 154 -13.15 6.88 -4.71
C PHE A 154 -13.04 8.33 -4.23
N ASP A 155 -14.05 8.77 -3.49
CA ASP A 155 -14.01 10.00 -2.71
C ASP A 155 -13.37 9.68 -1.35
N MET A 156 -12.34 10.42 -0.94
CA MET A 156 -11.63 10.15 0.31
C MET A 156 -12.49 10.44 1.55
N ASN A 157 -13.42 11.39 1.51
CA ASN A 157 -14.34 11.63 2.62
C ASN A 157 -15.28 10.44 2.80
N GLU A 158 -15.78 9.87 1.71
CA GLU A 158 -16.59 8.65 1.76
C GLU A 158 -15.76 7.47 2.29
N GLN A 159 -14.54 7.26 1.78
CA GLN A 159 -13.69 6.14 2.21
C GLN A 159 -13.29 6.23 3.68
N MET A 160 -12.98 7.42 4.20
CA MET A 160 -12.64 7.64 5.60
C MET A 160 -13.82 7.45 6.56
N ALA A 161 -15.07 7.53 6.06
CA ALA A 161 -16.27 7.34 6.87
C ALA A 161 -16.67 5.86 7.04
N ILE A 162 -16.05 4.95 6.27
CA ILE A 162 -16.34 3.51 6.35
C ILE A 162 -15.52 2.91 7.50
N ASP A 163 -16.19 2.20 8.41
CA ASP A 163 -15.49 1.34 9.36
C ASP A 163 -14.92 0.12 8.62
N LYS A 164 -13.59 0.02 8.62
CA LYS A 164 -12.84 -1.04 7.93
C LYS A 164 -12.46 -2.19 8.88
N ASN A 165 -12.85 -2.12 10.17
CA ASN A 165 -12.48 -3.09 11.22
C ASN A 165 -10.97 -3.36 11.24
N ILE A 166 -10.16 -2.30 11.14
CA ILE A 166 -8.70 -2.41 10.95
C ILE A 166 -8.06 -3.11 12.14
N ASP A 167 -8.47 -2.76 13.36
CA ASP A 167 -7.88 -3.28 14.59
C ASP A 167 -8.17 -4.77 14.75
N GLU A 168 -9.40 -5.21 14.49
CA GLU A 168 -9.79 -6.63 14.55
C GLU A 168 -9.08 -7.45 13.47
N ASN A 169 -9.06 -6.96 12.23
CA ASN A 169 -8.37 -7.63 11.13
C ASN A 169 -6.87 -7.75 11.39
N LEU A 170 -6.25 -6.68 11.90
CA LEU A 170 -4.84 -6.66 12.26
C LEU A 170 -4.53 -7.61 13.43
N ALA A 171 -5.39 -7.66 14.46
CA ALA A 171 -5.21 -8.56 15.59
C ALA A 171 -5.19 -10.03 15.15
N MET A 172 -6.11 -10.44 14.26
CA MET A 172 -6.12 -11.79 13.69
C MET A 172 -4.84 -12.11 12.92
N ILE A 173 -4.36 -11.17 12.10
CA ILE A 173 -3.12 -11.37 11.32
C ILE A 173 -1.91 -11.52 12.25
N LEU A 174 -1.84 -10.71 13.31
CA LEU A 174 -0.75 -10.77 14.28
C LEU A 174 -0.73 -12.09 15.05
N GLU A 175 -1.91 -12.59 15.43
CA GLU A 175 -2.06 -13.89 16.07
C GLU A 175 -1.62 -15.03 15.13
N ASP A 176 -2.10 -15.03 13.88
CA ASP A 176 -1.74 -16.04 12.87
C ASP A 176 -0.22 -16.08 12.62
N ILE A 177 0.43 -14.92 12.50
CA ILE A 177 1.88 -14.81 12.29
C ILE A 177 2.66 -15.18 13.56
N GLY A 178 2.18 -14.79 14.75
CA GLY A 178 2.78 -15.19 16.03
C GLY A 178 2.75 -16.71 16.25
N ALA A 179 1.67 -17.36 15.79
CA ALA A 179 1.52 -18.81 15.77
C ALA A 179 2.24 -19.51 14.59
N GLN A 180 2.95 -18.77 13.73
CA GLN A 180 3.61 -19.27 12.52
C GLN A 180 2.71 -20.11 11.61
N LYS A 181 1.45 -19.70 11.45
CA LYS A 181 0.49 -20.38 10.58
C LYS A 181 0.96 -20.38 9.12
N ASN A 182 0.66 -21.46 8.41
CA ASN A 182 0.80 -21.51 6.95
C ASN A 182 -0.57 -21.27 6.31
N PHE A 183 -0.71 -20.21 5.50
CA PHE A 183 -1.98 -19.80 4.91
C PHE A 183 -1.77 -18.82 3.75
N VAL A 184 -2.49 -18.98 2.64
CA VAL A 184 -2.58 -17.96 1.60
C VAL A 184 -4.06 -17.62 1.47
N ALA A 185 -4.40 -16.33 1.57
CA ALA A 185 -5.77 -15.87 1.43
C ALA A 185 -6.32 -16.28 0.06
N PRO A 186 -7.50 -16.92 0.01
CA PRO A 186 -8.06 -17.42 -1.24
C PRO A 186 -8.47 -16.26 -2.15
N THR A 187 -8.35 -16.48 -3.45
CA THR A 187 -8.89 -15.55 -4.45
C THR A 187 -10.42 -15.47 -4.37
N ASP A 188 -10.94 -14.25 -4.43
CA ASP A 188 -12.34 -13.99 -4.76
C ASP A 188 -12.42 -13.03 -5.96
N MET A 189 -12.65 -13.60 -7.14
CA MET A 189 -12.70 -12.82 -8.38
C MET A 189 -13.86 -11.81 -8.41
N GLY A 190 -14.92 -12.02 -7.62
CA GLY A 190 -16.14 -11.23 -7.72
C GLY A 190 -16.64 -11.13 -9.17
N PHE A 191 -16.70 -9.89 -9.70
CA PHE A 191 -17.11 -9.60 -11.08
C PHE A 191 -15.93 -9.39 -12.05
N PHE A 192 -14.70 -9.68 -11.63
CA PHE A 192 -13.50 -9.56 -12.46
C PHE A 192 -13.19 -10.87 -13.22
N THR A 193 -12.54 -10.73 -14.37
CA THR A 193 -11.94 -11.86 -15.11
C THR A 193 -10.43 -11.63 -15.20
N GLU A 194 -9.65 -12.69 -15.37
CA GLU A 194 -8.18 -12.55 -15.49
C GLU A 194 -7.77 -11.71 -16.70
N GLU A 195 -8.49 -11.82 -17.82
CA GLU A 195 -8.26 -10.97 -18.99
C GLU A 195 -8.48 -9.48 -18.67
N ARG A 196 -9.57 -9.17 -17.95
CA ARG A 196 -9.87 -7.79 -17.53
C ARG A 196 -8.81 -7.27 -16.56
N LEU A 197 -8.38 -8.08 -15.60
CA LEU A 197 -7.33 -7.70 -14.66
C LEU A 197 -6.01 -7.47 -15.39
N LYS A 198 -5.63 -8.36 -16.33
CA LYS A 198 -4.44 -8.18 -17.16
C LYS A 198 -4.49 -6.84 -17.90
N ASN A 199 -5.59 -6.54 -18.58
CA ASN A 199 -5.76 -5.28 -19.28
C ASN A 199 -5.64 -4.09 -18.32
N MET A 200 -6.27 -4.13 -17.15
CA MET A 200 -6.17 -3.06 -16.15
C MET A 200 -4.74 -2.89 -15.61
N ARG A 201 -4.02 -3.99 -15.36
CA ARG A 201 -2.61 -3.98 -14.94
C ARG A 201 -1.73 -3.36 -16.02
N ASP A 202 -1.88 -3.76 -17.29
CA ASP A 202 -1.11 -3.22 -18.42
C ASP A 202 -1.31 -1.70 -18.54
N HIS A 203 -2.54 -1.21 -18.34
CA HIS A 203 -2.82 0.23 -18.34
C HIS A 203 -2.27 0.95 -17.10
N HIS A 204 -2.36 0.37 -15.91
CA HIS A 204 -1.90 0.99 -14.68
C HIS A 204 -0.36 1.11 -14.65
N PHE A 205 0.36 0.04 -15.01
CA PHE A 205 1.81 -0.03 -14.90
C PHE A 205 2.58 0.55 -16.10
N SER A 206 1.88 0.99 -17.16
CA SER A 206 2.49 1.69 -18.30
C SER A 206 2.45 3.23 -18.17
N MET A 207 2.01 3.75 -17.03
CA MET A 207 1.85 5.18 -16.82
C MET A 207 3.19 5.88 -16.56
N THR A 208 3.35 7.05 -17.20
CA THR A 208 4.43 7.99 -16.90
C THR A 208 3.87 9.20 -16.15
N ALA A 209 4.70 9.86 -15.35
CA ALA A 209 4.27 11.00 -14.53
C ALA A 209 3.69 12.14 -15.39
N ASP A 210 4.30 12.43 -16.54
CA ASP A 210 3.86 13.44 -17.50
C ASP A 210 2.52 13.09 -18.17
N ARG A 211 2.21 11.80 -18.36
CA ARG A 211 0.91 11.34 -18.89
C ARG A 211 -0.19 11.38 -17.84
N LEU A 212 0.16 11.15 -16.57
CA LEU A 212 -0.79 11.00 -15.48
C LEU A 212 -1.16 12.35 -14.83
N LEU A 213 -0.16 13.20 -14.58
CA LEU A 213 -0.28 14.33 -13.67
C LEU A 213 -0.52 15.66 -14.39
N GLU A 214 -1.31 16.52 -13.76
CA GLU A 214 -1.56 17.90 -14.16
C GLU A 214 -1.13 18.83 -13.03
N LEU A 215 -0.37 19.88 -13.38
CA LEU A 215 0.08 20.89 -12.44
C LEU A 215 -0.69 22.20 -12.65
N ARG A 216 -1.42 22.60 -11.62
CA ARG A 216 -2.08 23.90 -11.49
C ARG A 216 -1.06 24.93 -11.02
N LYS A 217 -0.38 25.58 -11.96
CA LYS A 217 0.68 26.57 -11.68
C LYS A 217 0.21 27.71 -10.76
N ASP A 218 -1.05 28.12 -10.90
CA ASP A 218 -1.71 29.14 -10.06
C ASP A 218 -1.82 28.75 -8.57
N ARG A 219 -1.72 27.46 -8.25
CA ARG A 219 -1.79 26.94 -6.88
C ARG A 219 -0.42 26.44 -6.36
N CYS A 220 0.57 26.28 -7.22
CA CYS A 220 1.83 25.67 -6.83
C CYS A 220 2.74 26.68 -6.13
N ALA A 221 3.09 26.40 -4.88
CA ALA A 221 4.05 27.19 -4.11
C ALA A 221 5.50 26.67 -4.23
N GLU A 222 5.77 25.75 -5.17
CA GLU A 222 7.09 25.15 -5.43
C GLU A 222 7.78 24.56 -4.18
N CYS A 223 7.00 24.12 -3.18
CA CYS A 223 7.50 23.57 -1.92
C CYS A 223 8.19 22.19 -2.03
N LEU A 224 8.17 21.57 -3.21
CA LEU A 224 8.80 20.27 -3.51
C LEU A 224 8.34 19.04 -2.70
N THR A 225 7.28 19.13 -1.89
CA THR A 225 6.70 17.97 -1.19
C THR A 225 6.42 16.80 -2.14
N CYS A 226 5.99 17.07 -3.36
CA CYS A 226 5.74 16.05 -4.38
C CYS A 226 7.00 15.29 -4.81
N ALA A 227 8.15 15.97 -4.87
CA ALA A 227 9.44 15.35 -5.15
C ALA A 227 9.89 14.48 -3.96
N ASP A 228 9.73 15.00 -2.74
CA ASP A 228 10.16 14.32 -1.51
C ASP A 228 9.39 13.04 -1.20
N VAL A 229 8.12 12.94 -1.61
CA VAL A 229 7.29 11.73 -1.43
C VAL A 229 7.30 10.80 -2.63
N CYS A 230 7.95 11.17 -3.75
CA CYS A 230 7.96 10.37 -4.96
C CYS A 230 8.98 9.21 -4.85
N PRO A 231 8.54 7.94 -4.91
CA PRO A 231 9.45 6.79 -4.80
C PRO A 231 10.28 6.53 -6.06
N ARG A 232 10.06 7.28 -7.15
CA ARG A 232 10.69 7.09 -8.47
C ARG A 232 11.51 8.29 -8.95
N ASP A 233 11.68 9.32 -8.10
CA ASP A 233 12.44 10.54 -8.42
C ASP A 233 11.95 11.27 -9.68
N ASN A 234 10.64 11.21 -9.95
CA ASN A 234 10.04 11.73 -11.18
C ASN A 234 9.91 13.25 -11.22
N PHE A 235 10.43 13.99 -10.25
CA PHE A 235 10.24 15.45 -10.14
C PHE A 235 11.57 16.18 -10.07
N SER A 236 11.68 17.28 -10.81
CA SER A 236 12.81 18.20 -10.77
C SER A 236 12.33 19.65 -10.79
N LEU A 237 13.17 20.57 -10.29
CA LEU A 237 12.92 22.00 -10.38
C LEU A 237 13.81 22.57 -11.49
N GLY A 238 13.20 23.09 -12.55
CA GLY A 238 13.90 23.75 -13.66
C GLY A 238 13.61 25.25 -13.71
N GLU A 239 14.12 25.92 -14.75
CA GLU A 239 13.93 27.37 -14.94
C GLU A 239 12.45 27.77 -15.07
N ASP A 240 11.61 26.90 -15.67
CA ASP A 240 10.17 27.12 -15.87
C ASP A 240 9.27 26.58 -14.74
N GLY A 241 9.89 26.26 -13.59
CA GLY A 241 9.25 25.72 -12.40
C GLY A 241 9.32 24.19 -12.29
N LEU A 242 8.38 23.60 -11.55
CA LEU A 242 8.34 22.17 -11.28
C LEU A 242 8.08 21.35 -12.57
N GLN A 243 9.01 20.44 -12.87
CA GLN A 243 8.92 19.50 -13.99
C GLN A 243 8.73 18.07 -13.47
N TYR A 244 8.02 17.24 -14.24
CA TYR A 244 7.81 15.84 -13.90
C TYR A 244 7.63 14.94 -15.13
N ALA A 245 8.32 13.80 -15.12
CA ALA A 245 8.32 12.81 -16.19
C ALA A 245 8.83 11.46 -15.66
N GLY A 246 8.79 10.42 -16.48
CA GLY A 246 9.39 9.12 -16.14
C GLY A 246 8.39 8.09 -15.61
N GLN A 247 8.88 6.87 -15.37
CA GLN A 247 8.06 5.72 -14.97
C GLN A 247 7.37 5.97 -13.64
N CYS A 248 6.04 5.88 -13.62
CA CYS A 248 5.23 6.19 -12.44
C CYS A 248 4.61 4.92 -11.86
N GLU A 249 4.75 4.72 -10.55
CA GLU A 249 4.02 3.66 -9.83
C GLU A 249 2.50 3.89 -9.77
N PHE A 250 2.03 5.06 -10.23
CA PHE A 250 0.64 5.51 -10.08
C PHE A 250 0.13 5.37 -8.63
N CYS A 251 1.04 5.57 -7.68
CA CYS A 251 0.81 5.42 -6.25
C CYS A 251 0.07 6.60 -5.60
N LEU A 252 -0.03 7.72 -6.33
CA LEU A 252 -0.70 8.96 -5.92
C LEU A 252 -0.11 9.68 -4.70
N ALA A 253 1.08 9.31 -4.21
CA ALA A 253 1.73 10.00 -3.09
C ALA A 253 1.84 11.52 -3.32
N CYS A 254 2.26 11.95 -4.52
CA CYS A 254 2.41 13.37 -4.85
C CYS A 254 1.08 14.14 -4.85
N VAL A 255 -0.01 13.52 -5.31
CA VAL A 255 -1.35 14.13 -5.35
C VAL A 255 -1.96 14.19 -3.96
N HIS A 256 -1.81 13.11 -3.17
CA HIS A 256 -2.29 13.05 -1.79
C HIS A 256 -1.63 14.06 -0.85
N HIS A 257 -0.32 14.26 -1.00
CA HIS A 257 0.46 15.06 -0.04
C HIS A 257 0.78 16.47 -0.52
N CYS A 258 0.28 16.91 -1.68
CA CYS A 258 0.46 18.30 -2.11
C CYS A 258 -0.32 19.24 -1.17
N PRO A 259 0.35 20.09 -0.35
CA PRO A 259 -0.34 20.93 0.63
C PRO A 259 -1.25 21.99 -0.01
N HIS A 260 -0.97 22.35 -1.26
CA HIS A 260 -1.75 23.31 -2.04
C HIS A 260 -2.71 22.66 -3.04
N LYS A 261 -2.78 21.31 -3.08
CA LYS A 261 -3.55 20.54 -4.08
C LYS A 261 -3.30 21.04 -5.51
N ALA A 262 -2.05 21.40 -5.79
CA ALA A 262 -1.62 21.93 -7.09
C ALA A 262 -1.35 20.82 -8.10
N LEU A 263 -1.00 19.61 -7.64
CA LEU A 263 -0.92 18.42 -8.48
C LEU A 263 -2.24 17.66 -8.44
N THR A 264 -2.80 17.39 -9.62
CA THR A 264 -4.01 16.60 -9.82
C THR A 264 -3.79 15.56 -10.91
N LEU A 265 -4.79 14.72 -11.16
CA LEU A 265 -4.80 13.78 -12.29
C LEU A 265 -5.39 14.42 -13.54
N LYS A 266 -4.74 14.21 -14.69
CA LYS A 266 -5.25 14.63 -16.00
C LYS A 266 -6.57 13.92 -16.29
N SER A 267 -7.61 14.68 -16.67
CA SER A 267 -8.89 14.15 -17.16
C SER A 267 -8.83 13.78 -18.65
N ALA A 268 -7.70 13.26 -19.14
CA ALA A 268 -7.32 13.37 -20.55
C ALA A 268 -7.76 12.20 -21.45
N ARG A 269 -8.74 11.36 -21.07
CA ARG A 269 -9.25 10.30 -21.97
C ARG A 269 -10.75 10.12 -21.88
N GLU A 270 -11.37 9.83 -23.02
CA GLU A 270 -12.76 9.41 -23.13
C GLU A 270 -13.00 8.21 -22.19
N GLY A 271 -13.90 8.37 -21.22
CA GLY A 271 -14.18 7.37 -20.19
C GLY A 271 -13.35 7.44 -18.90
N TRP A 272 -12.46 8.44 -18.73
CA TRP A 272 -11.68 8.63 -17.51
C TRP A 272 -12.09 9.92 -16.79
N PRO A 273 -12.82 9.86 -15.66
CA PRO A 273 -13.45 11.03 -15.06
C PRO A 273 -12.50 12.00 -14.34
N GLY A 274 -11.18 11.71 -14.33
CA GLY A 274 -10.25 12.38 -13.43
C GLY A 274 -10.49 11.95 -11.98
N GLU A 275 -10.20 12.81 -11.02
CA GLU A 275 -10.44 12.53 -9.60
C GLU A 275 -11.91 12.66 -9.24
N ARG A 276 -12.46 11.68 -8.52
CA ARG A 276 -13.85 11.74 -8.04
C ARG A 276 -14.11 12.94 -7.12
N ASN A 277 -13.11 13.30 -6.31
CA ASN A 277 -13.14 14.52 -5.49
C ASN A 277 -11.73 15.14 -5.43
N PRO A 278 -11.47 16.21 -6.21
CA PRO A 278 -10.18 16.90 -6.23
C PRO A 278 -9.77 17.59 -4.93
N GLU A 279 -10.71 17.76 -3.99
CA GLU A 279 -10.48 18.46 -2.74
C GLU A 279 -10.28 17.50 -1.55
N ALA A 280 -10.60 16.23 -1.69
CA ALA A 280 -10.43 15.24 -0.63
C ALA A 280 -9.09 14.48 -0.80
N ARG A 281 -8.30 14.43 0.26
CA ARG A 281 -6.97 13.81 0.30
C ARG A 281 -6.87 12.92 1.53
N PHE A 282 -5.97 11.94 1.48
CA PHE A 282 -5.79 11.00 2.56
C PHE A 282 -4.31 10.80 2.89
N ARG A 283 -4.02 10.85 4.18
CA ARG A 283 -2.84 10.25 4.78
C ARG A 283 -3.33 9.49 5.99
N ASN A 284 -2.80 8.28 6.20
CA ASN A 284 -3.11 7.49 7.38
C ASN A 284 -2.83 8.34 8.63
N PRO A 285 -3.80 8.49 9.56
CA PRO A 285 -3.68 9.42 10.68
C PRO A 285 -2.56 9.05 11.66
N ASN A 286 -2.12 7.78 11.65
CA ASN A 286 -1.04 7.29 12.50
C ASN A 286 0.35 7.48 11.89
N ILE A 287 0.45 8.07 10.69
CA ILE A 287 1.70 8.25 9.95
C ILE A 287 1.88 9.73 9.56
N SER A 288 3.02 10.29 9.95
CA SER A 288 3.39 11.66 9.61
C SER A 288 3.84 11.79 8.15
N LEU A 289 3.75 13.00 7.58
CA LEU A 289 4.33 13.28 6.26
C LEU A 289 5.83 12.98 6.23
N ARG A 290 6.53 13.28 7.33
CA ARG A 290 7.97 13.04 7.46
C ARG A 290 8.33 11.56 7.33
N GLU A 291 7.49 10.67 7.84
CA GLU A 291 7.66 9.22 7.67
C GLU A 291 7.44 8.79 6.23
N ILE A 292 6.46 9.37 5.52
CA ILE A 292 6.27 9.13 4.07
C ILE A 292 7.49 9.60 3.29
N ILE A 293 7.95 10.82 3.55
CA ILE A 293 9.17 11.37 2.92
C ILE A 293 10.36 10.46 3.21
N ARG A 294 10.61 10.07 4.46
CA ARG A 294 11.72 9.16 4.81
C ARG A 294 11.63 7.82 4.08
N SER A 295 10.42 7.31 3.86
CA SER A 295 10.21 6.05 3.13
C SER A 295 10.56 6.19 1.65
N ASN A 296 10.16 7.30 1.02
CA ASN A 296 10.18 7.40 -0.44
C ASN A 296 11.29 8.29 -1.00
N LYS A 297 11.93 9.15 -0.20
CA LYS A 297 12.93 10.13 -0.65
C LYS A 297 13.99 9.45 -1.50
N GLN A 298 14.20 9.86 -2.75
CA GLN A 298 15.18 9.23 -3.64
C GLN A 298 16.59 9.82 -3.51
N THR A 299 16.69 11.10 -3.17
CA THR A 299 17.97 11.80 -3.10
C THR A 299 18.56 11.84 -1.69
N ASN A 300 19.88 11.68 -1.59
CA ASN A 300 20.65 12.32 -0.52
C ASN A 300 20.80 13.81 -0.85
N LYS A 301 19.69 14.56 -0.95
CA LYS A 301 19.77 16.01 -0.91
C LYS A 301 20.21 16.39 0.50
N THR A 302 21.52 16.48 0.70
CA THR A 302 22.12 17.40 1.66
C THR A 302 21.63 18.78 1.24
N VAL A 303 20.84 19.40 2.10
CA VAL A 303 20.62 20.85 2.02
C VAL A 303 21.95 21.53 2.31
#